data_AF-A0A928CXV2-F1
#
_entry.id   AF-A0A928CXV2-F1
#
_cell.length_a   1.000
_cell.length_b   1.000
_cell.length_c   1.000
_cell.angle_alpha   90.00
_cell.angle_beta   90.00
_cell.angle_gamma   90.00
#
_symmetry.space_group_name_H-M   'P 1'
#
loop_
_entity.id
_entity.type
_entity.pdbx_description
1 polymer ?
#
loop_
_entity_poly.entity_id
_entity_poly.type
_entity_poly.pdbx_seq_one_letter_code
_entity_poly.pdbx_strand_id
1 'polypeptide(L)'
;MDETAQKMNDALKKAGFNRKQVTVRHWRALYDDDYRIKVHDPKVSLLQIEDIVGEFESIRYDEYSGEILEGCNNYVNVDRDEKHPVDITQILPLVDPALNKAIRDDRNQIVNLPTRRYLIGRQQNGNPDLWGRKPEHVDRLTGMPKYPDQEFDYLTEFYCSGDTPEAIQSTAKMISRAIAENELDLAYVMKPQ
;
A
#
# COMPACT_ATOMS: atom_id res chain seq x y z
N MET A 1 21.98 5.75 -19.20
CA MET A 1 20.78 5.80 -18.33
C MET A 1 19.63 5.33 -19.21
N ASP A 2 18.84 4.38 -18.74
CA ASP A 2 17.74 3.80 -19.53
C ASP A 2 16.72 4.87 -19.96
N GLU A 3 16.22 4.78 -21.19
CA GLU A 3 15.35 5.81 -21.79
C GLU A 3 14.00 5.89 -21.07
N THR A 4 13.41 4.74 -20.72
CA THR A 4 12.14 4.67 -19.99
C THR A 4 12.32 5.19 -18.56
N ALA A 5 13.41 4.83 -17.88
CA ALA A 5 13.72 5.38 -16.56
C ALA A 5 13.84 6.91 -16.59
N GLN A 6 14.40 7.48 -17.66
CA GLN A 6 14.46 8.94 -17.82
C GLN A 6 13.07 9.54 -18.02
N LYS A 7 12.22 8.93 -18.87
CA LYS A 7 10.83 9.36 -19.07
C LYS A 7 10.01 9.32 -17.77
N MET A 8 10.16 8.27 -16.96
CA MET A 8 9.54 8.18 -15.63
C MET A 8 10.00 9.32 -14.71
N ASN A 9 11.31 9.60 -14.65
CA ASN A 9 11.83 10.72 -13.85
C ASN A 9 11.27 12.07 -14.33
N ASP A 10 11.09 12.25 -15.64
CA ASP A 10 10.53 13.48 -16.19
C ASP A 10 9.03 13.61 -15.90
N ALA A 11 8.27 12.52 -15.95
CA ALA A 11 6.86 12.48 -15.55
C ALA A 11 6.68 12.82 -14.06
N LEU A 12 7.47 12.18 -13.18
CA LEU A 12 7.48 12.48 -11.74
C LEU A 12 7.84 13.94 -11.46
N LYS A 13 8.83 14.49 -12.18
CA LYS A 13 9.22 15.90 -12.04
C LYS A 13 8.12 16.85 -12.50
N LYS A 14 7.43 16.55 -13.61
CA LYS A 14 6.27 17.33 -14.08
C LYS A 14 5.12 17.32 -13.07
N ALA A 15 4.91 16.20 -12.38
CA ALA A 15 3.96 16.08 -11.27
C ALA A 15 4.42 16.75 -9.96
N GLY A 16 5.62 17.36 -9.94
CA GLY A 16 6.13 18.14 -8.81
C GLY A 16 7.02 17.36 -7.83
N PHE A 17 7.33 16.10 -8.11
CA PHE A 17 8.20 15.29 -7.26
C PHE A 17 9.68 15.53 -7.55
N ASN A 18 10.50 15.48 -6.51
CA ASN A 18 11.95 15.57 -6.62
C ASN A 18 12.65 14.29 -6.14
N ARG A 19 13.95 14.18 -6.45
CA ARG A 19 14.78 13.00 -6.13
C ARG A 19 14.94 12.69 -4.65
N LYS A 20 14.67 13.64 -3.75
CA LYS A 20 14.66 13.40 -2.30
C LYS A 20 13.38 12.72 -1.86
N GLN A 21 12.30 12.86 -2.62
CA GLN A 21 10.99 12.28 -2.32
C GLN A 21 10.79 10.94 -3.01
N VAL A 22 11.25 10.81 -4.26
CA VAL A 22 11.07 9.59 -5.06
C VAL A 22 12.33 9.33 -5.88
N THR A 23 12.78 8.07 -5.93
CA THR A 23 13.85 7.63 -6.83
C THR A 23 13.41 6.50 -7.73
N VAL A 24 13.88 6.50 -8.96
CA VAL A 24 13.67 5.44 -9.95
C VAL A 24 14.97 4.70 -10.15
N ARG A 25 14.96 3.37 -10.02
CA ARG A 25 16.09 2.49 -10.34
C ARG A 25 15.67 1.49 -11.40
N HIS A 26 16.54 1.27 -12.36
CA HIS A 26 16.34 0.29 -13.42
C HIS A 26 17.27 -0.91 -13.20
N TRP A 27 16.71 -2.09 -13.36
CA TRP A 27 17.40 -3.37 -13.31
C TRP A 27 16.97 -4.14 -14.55
N ARG A 28 17.92 -4.85 -15.17
CA ARG A 28 17.60 -5.75 -16.27
C ARG A 28 17.68 -7.19 -15.80
N ALA A 29 16.60 -7.94 -15.94
CA ALA A 29 16.53 -9.36 -15.63
C ALA A 29 16.38 -10.13 -16.94
N LEU A 30 17.49 -10.67 -17.46
CA LEU A 30 17.55 -11.33 -18.76
C LEU A 30 17.03 -10.42 -19.89
N TYR A 31 15.84 -10.71 -20.41
CA TYR A 31 15.18 -10.01 -21.51
C TYR A 31 14.10 -9.03 -21.03
N ASP A 32 13.88 -8.94 -19.72
CA ASP A 32 12.90 -8.05 -19.11
C ASP A 32 13.58 -6.89 -18.38
N ASP A 33 12.86 -5.79 -18.30
CA ASP A 33 13.23 -4.58 -17.58
C ASP A 33 12.39 -4.45 -16.30
N ASP A 34 13.05 -4.28 -15.16
CA ASP A 34 12.44 -4.08 -13.83
C ASP A 34 12.76 -2.66 -13.35
N TYR A 35 11.72 -1.83 -13.26
CA TYR A 35 11.79 -0.48 -12.74
C TYR A 35 11.30 -0.47 -11.30
N ARG A 36 12.22 -0.16 -10.37
CA ARG A 36 11.93 -0.04 -8.95
C ARG A 36 11.88 1.41 -8.53
N ILE A 37 10.70 1.86 -8.15
CA ILE A 37 10.44 3.20 -7.67
C ILE A 37 10.39 3.15 -6.14
N LYS A 38 11.27 3.91 -5.49
CA LYS A 38 11.28 4.04 -4.03
C LYS A 38 10.79 5.41 -3.61
N VAL A 39 9.74 5.42 -2.78
CA VAL A 39 9.17 6.63 -2.16
C VAL A 39 9.83 6.84 -0.80
N HIS A 40 10.60 7.91 -0.68
CA HIS A 40 11.33 8.30 0.53
C HIS A 40 10.55 9.32 1.39
N ASP A 41 9.61 10.05 0.81
CA ASP A 41 8.82 11.02 1.56
C ASP A 41 7.64 10.31 2.26
N PRO A 42 7.57 10.30 3.61
CA PRO A 42 6.52 9.64 4.36
C PRO A 42 5.13 10.25 4.16
N LYS A 43 5.03 11.40 3.47
CA LYS A 43 3.75 12.10 3.19
C LYS A 43 3.23 11.88 1.77
N VAL A 44 3.99 11.16 0.94
CA VAL A 44 3.61 10.88 -0.45
C VAL A 44 2.82 9.58 -0.51
N SER A 45 1.69 9.59 -1.21
CA SER A 45 0.85 8.42 -1.51
C SER A 45 1.57 7.49 -2.48
N LEU A 46 1.46 6.18 -2.29
CA LEU A 46 2.00 5.20 -3.24
C LEU A 46 1.13 5.17 -4.50
N LEU A 47 -0.20 5.19 -4.33
CA LEU A 47 -1.14 5.20 -5.44
C LEU A 47 -0.96 6.41 -6.36
N GLN A 48 -0.61 7.58 -5.81
CA GLN A 48 -0.26 8.75 -6.62
C GLN A 48 0.94 8.50 -7.52
N ILE A 49 1.95 7.80 -7.01
CA ILE A 49 3.14 7.48 -7.78
C ILE A 49 2.83 6.40 -8.81
N GLU A 50 2.08 5.36 -8.44
CA GLU A 50 1.58 4.31 -9.33
C GLU A 50 0.77 4.88 -10.51
N ASP A 51 -0.16 5.80 -10.26
CA ASP A 51 -0.93 6.47 -11.32
C ASP A 51 -0.04 7.22 -12.32
N ILE A 52 1.12 7.74 -11.89
CA ILE A 52 2.07 8.47 -12.75
C ILE A 52 2.98 7.52 -13.53
N VAL A 53 3.49 6.46 -12.89
CA VAL A 53 4.50 5.58 -13.51
C VAL A 53 3.90 4.31 -14.12
N GLY A 54 2.65 3.99 -13.83
CA GLY A 54 1.96 2.80 -14.34
C GLY A 54 1.77 2.82 -15.85
N GLU A 55 1.74 3.99 -16.49
CA GLU A 55 1.67 4.11 -17.95
C GLU A 55 2.89 3.53 -18.68
N PHE A 56 3.99 3.28 -17.96
CA PHE A 56 5.22 2.71 -18.50
C PHE A 56 5.33 1.19 -18.31
N GLU A 57 4.39 0.58 -17.57
CA GLU A 57 4.30 -0.86 -17.41
C GLU A 57 3.79 -1.50 -18.71
N SER A 58 4.42 -2.60 -19.11
CA SER A 58 4.05 -3.33 -20.33
C SER A 58 4.38 -4.80 -20.13
N ILE A 59 3.36 -5.60 -19.84
CA ILE A 59 3.48 -7.05 -19.65
C ILE A 59 2.75 -7.75 -20.79
N ARG A 60 3.42 -8.70 -21.43
CA ARG A 60 2.86 -9.50 -22.52
C ARG A 60 2.31 -10.80 -21.97
N TYR A 61 1.11 -11.15 -22.40
CA TYR A 61 0.43 -12.37 -22.00
C TYR A 61 0.12 -13.22 -23.22
N ASP A 62 0.21 -14.55 -23.07
CA ASP A 62 -0.30 -15.49 -24.05
C ASP A 62 -1.83 -15.42 -24.10
N GLU A 63 -2.39 -15.31 -25.31
CA GLU A 63 -3.83 -15.13 -25.48
C GLU A 63 -4.65 -16.38 -25.14
N TYR A 64 -4.03 -17.56 -25.12
CA TYR A 64 -4.71 -18.83 -24.86
C TYR A 64 -4.56 -19.30 -23.40
N SER A 65 -3.33 -19.28 -22.86
CA SER A 65 -3.05 -19.72 -21.49
C SER A 65 -3.17 -18.60 -20.45
N GLY A 66 -3.06 -17.33 -20.87
CA GLY A 66 -2.96 -16.19 -19.95
C GLY A 66 -1.62 -16.10 -19.22
N GLU A 67 -0.64 -16.94 -19.59
CA GLU A 67 0.69 -16.92 -18.98
C GLU A 67 1.47 -15.69 -19.46
N ILE A 68 2.34 -15.15 -18.57
CA ILE A 68 3.25 -14.08 -18.95
C ILE A 68 4.27 -14.63 -19.95
N LEU A 69 4.37 -13.98 -21.11
CA LEU A 69 5.36 -14.32 -22.13
C LEU A 69 6.75 -13.84 -21.70
N GLU A 70 7.76 -14.68 -21.84
CA GLU A 70 9.13 -14.30 -21.49
C GLU A 70 9.69 -13.22 -22.41
N GLY A 71 10.41 -12.27 -21.80
CA GLY A 71 11.15 -11.23 -22.50
C GLY A 71 10.32 -10.03 -22.93
N CYS A 72 11.01 -8.88 -23.06
CA CYS A 72 10.46 -7.59 -23.44
C CYS A 72 9.29 -7.11 -22.56
N ASN A 73 9.21 -7.58 -21.31
CA ASN A 73 8.30 -7.02 -20.33
C ASN A 73 8.98 -5.87 -19.58
N ASN A 74 8.20 -4.84 -19.29
CA ASN A 74 8.58 -3.75 -18.40
C ASN A 74 7.73 -3.86 -17.14
N TYR A 75 8.35 -4.21 -16.02
CA TYR A 75 7.69 -4.26 -14.72
C TYR A 75 7.90 -2.96 -13.97
N VAL A 76 6.85 -2.42 -13.35
CA VAL A 76 6.91 -1.18 -12.58
C VAL A 76 6.51 -1.47 -11.14
N ASN A 77 7.50 -1.46 -10.25
CA ASN A 77 7.31 -1.76 -8.84
C ASN A 77 7.46 -0.48 -8.01
N VAL A 78 6.39 -0.06 -7.33
CA VAL A 78 6.39 1.12 -6.46
C VAL A 78 6.34 0.67 -5.01
N ASP A 79 7.36 1.04 -4.22
CA ASP A 79 7.38 0.74 -2.80
C ASP A 79 7.81 1.95 -1.96
N ARG A 80 7.39 1.95 -0.70
CA ARG A 80 7.96 2.86 0.30
C ARG A 80 9.35 2.40 0.74
N ASP A 81 10.24 3.37 0.97
CA ASP A 81 11.54 3.14 1.57
C ASP A 81 11.40 2.84 3.08
N GLU A 82 11.89 1.69 3.51
CA GLU A 82 11.88 1.26 4.91
C GLU A 82 12.62 2.20 5.85
N LYS A 83 13.60 2.96 5.33
CA LYS A 83 14.35 3.95 6.11
C LYS A 83 13.52 5.19 6.45
N HIS A 84 12.44 5.42 5.72
CA HIS A 84 11.59 6.60 5.84
C HIS A 84 10.12 6.19 5.95
N PRO A 85 9.75 5.46 7.03
CA PRO A 85 8.39 4.98 7.21
C PRO A 85 7.42 6.14 7.46
N VAL A 86 6.14 5.89 7.16
CA VAL A 86 5.04 6.78 7.56
C VAL A 86 4.99 6.96 9.09
N ASP A 87 4.53 8.12 9.53
CA ASP A 87 4.37 8.40 10.95
C ASP A 87 3.16 7.62 11.52
N ILE A 88 3.45 6.68 12.43
CA ILE A 88 2.44 5.85 13.09
C ILE A 88 2.16 6.29 14.54
N THR A 89 2.77 7.37 15.02
CA THR A 89 2.73 7.75 16.45
C THR A 89 1.32 8.00 16.98
N GLN A 90 0.40 8.48 16.13
CA GLN A 90 -1.00 8.71 16.49
C GLN A 90 -1.88 7.46 16.33
N ILE A 91 -1.45 6.49 15.52
CA ILE A 91 -2.23 5.29 15.17
C ILE A 91 -1.86 4.13 16.10
N LEU A 92 -0.57 3.95 16.39
CA LEU A 92 -0.07 2.84 17.19
C LEU A 92 -0.74 2.73 18.58
N PRO A 93 -0.96 3.81 19.34
CA PRO A 93 -1.65 3.73 20.64
C PRO A 93 -3.11 3.29 20.55
N LEU A 94 -3.73 3.32 19.36
CA LEU A 94 -5.08 2.85 19.11
C LEU A 94 -5.07 1.38 18.65
N VAL A 95 -4.09 1.01 17.83
CA VAL A 95 -3.93 -0.34 17.25
C VAL A 95 -3.42 -1.34 18.27
N ASP A 96 -2.37 -1.00 19.02
CA ASP A 96 -1.73 -1.93 19.97
C ASP A 96 -2.71 -2.52 21.00
N PRO A 97 -3.52 -1.73 21.74
CA PRO A 97 -4.49 -2.30 22.66
C PRO A 97 -5.63 -3.05 21.94
N ALA A 98 -6.03 -2.60 20.74
CA ALA A 98 -7.05 -3.27 19.95
C ALA A 98 -6.60 -4.65 19.48
N LEU A 99 -5.38 -4.78 18.97
CA LEU A 99 -4.80 -6.06 18.56
C LEU A 99 -4.67 -7.01 19.76
N ASN A 100 -4.10 -6.52 20.87
CA ASN A 100 -3.97 -7.32 22.10
C ASN A 100 -5.33 -7.86 22.56
N LYS A 101 -6.36 -7.02 22.53
CA LYS A 101 -7.72 -7.42 22.90
C LYS A 101 -8.34 -8.38 21.88
N ALA A 102 -8.09 -8.18 20.58
CA ALA A 102 -8.57 -9.08 19.53
C ALA A 102 -8.02 -10.50 19.71
N ILE A 103 -6.73 -10.62 20.00
CA ILE A 103 -6.05 -11.90 20.25
C ILE A 103 -6.57 -12.55 21.54
N ARG A 104 -6.66 -11.78 22.63
CA ARG A 104 -7.07 -12.31 23.94
C ARG A 104 -8.53 -12.76 23.97
N ASP A 105 -9.43 -11.95 23.42
CA ASP A 105 -10.87 -12.16 23.51
C ASP A 105 -11.40 -13.01 22.32
N ASP A 106 -10.54 -13.33 21.35
CA ASP A 106 -10.85 -14.00 20.07
C ASP A 106 -12.03 -13.34 19.34
N ARG A 107 -11.99 -12.00 19.28
CA ARG A 107 -13.07 -11.17 18.74
C ARG A 107 -12.53 -9.94 18.06
N ASN A 108 -13.13 -9.61 16.92
CA ASN A 108 -12.80 -8.40 16.16
C ASN A 108 -12.89 -7.14 17.04
N GLN A 109 -11.91 -6.27 16.91
CA GLN A 109 -11.85 -4.96 17.57
C GLN A 109 -11.91 -3.84 16.55
N ILE A 110 -12.62 -2.78 16.89
CA ILE A 110 -12.74 -1.59 16.06
C ILE A 110 -11.69 -0.57 16.49
N VAL A 111 -10.92 -0.07 15.52
CA VAL A 111 -9.99 1.05 15.69
C VAL A 111 -10.63 2.27 15.03
N ASN A 112 -10.97 3.28 15.82
CA ASN A 112 -11.54 4.53 15.31
C ASN A 112 -10.43 5.57 15.14
N LEU A 113 -10.18 5.99 13.90
CA LEU A 113 -9.41 7.18 13.60
C LEU A 113 -10.35 8.38 13.38
N PRO A 114 -9.83 9.63 13.44
CA PRO A 114 -10.63 10.82 13.14
C PRO A 114 -11.25 10.81 11.73
N THR A 115 -10.59 10.17 10.77
CA THR A 115 -11.01 10.07 9.38
C THR A 115 -12.02 8.96 9.13
N ARG A 116 -11.83 7.80 9.76
CA ARG A 116 -12.68 6.61 9.61
C ARG A 116 -12.35 5.51 10.62
N ARG A 117 -13.12 4.43 10.59
CA ARG A 117 -12.89 3.22 11.39
C ARG A 117 -12.23 2.09 10.59
N TYR A 118 -11.48 1.27 11.30
CA TYR A 118 -10.89 0.02 10.83
C TYR A 118 -11.31 -1.11 11.77
N LEU A 119 -11.19 -2.35 11.29
CA LEU A 119 -11.43 -3.53 12.08
C LEU A 119 -10.16 -4.39 12.09
N ILE A 120 -9.75 -4.82 13.28
CA ILE A 120 -8.67 -5.79 13.48
C ILE A 120 -9.31 -7.08 13.95
N GLY A 121 -9.09 -8.15 13.21
CA GLY A 121 -9.63 -9.47 13.51
C GLY A 121 -8.54 -10.52 13.69
N ARG A 122 -8.98 -11.77 13.70
CA ARG A 122 -8.13 -12.95 13.67
C ARG A 122 -8.74 -13.95 12.70
N GLN A 123 -7.90 -14.47 11.82
CA GLN A 123 -8.31 -15.53 10.90
C GLN A 123 -8.33 -16.90 11.59
N GLN A 124 -8.88 -17.91 10.90
CA GLN A 124 -8.91 -19.30 11.39
C GLN A 124 -7.51 -19.89 11.62
N ASN A 125 -6.50 -19.41 10.88
CA ASN A 125 -5.10 -19.82 11.03
C ASN A 125 -4.40 -19.13 12.23
N GLY A 126 -5.10 -18.24 12.94
CA GLY A 126 -4.59 -17.51 14.09
C GLY A 126 -3.87 -16.20 13.76
N ASN A 127 -3.67 -15.86 12.49
CA ASN A 127 -3.02 -14.62 12.08
C ASN A 127 -3.97 -13.41 12.21
N PRO A 128 -3.46 -12.25 12.66
CA PRO A 128 -4.22 -11.01 12.62
C PRO A 128 -4.50 -10.53 11.20
N ASP A 129 -5.69 -9.99 10.98
CA ASP A 129 -6.05 -9.32 9.74
C ASP A 129 -6.55 -7.90 9.98
N LEU A 130 -6.39 -7.06 8.97
CA LEU A 130 -6.83 -5.68 8.97
C LEU A 130 -7.87 -5.47 7.88
N TRP A 131 -9.01 -4.90 8.27
CA TRP A 131 -10.10 -4.59 7.38
C TRP A 131 -10.37 -3.08 7.41
N GLY A 132 -10.70 -2.54 6.25
CA GLY A 132 -11.00 -1.13 6.05
C GLY A 132 -11.27 -0.85 4.58
N ARG A 133 -11.89 0.30 4.28
CA ARG A 133 -12.19 0.67 2.90
C ARG A 133 -10.91 0.80 2.07
N LYS A 134 -10.91 0.24 0.87
CA LYS A 134 -9.79 0.35 -0.07
C LYS A 134 -9.86 1.62 -0.93
N PRO A 135 -8.72 2.21 -1.35
CA PRO A 135 -8.71 3.38 -2.23
C PRO A 135 -9.46 3.14 -3.55
N GLU A 136 -9.34 1.95 -4.14
CA GLU A 136 -10.03 1.58 -5.38
C GLU A 136 -11.56 1.54 -5.26
N HIS A 137 -12.09 1.42 -4.05
CA HIS A 137 -13.52 1.43 -3.76
C HIS A 137 -14.07 2.84 -3.51
N VAL A 138 -13.24 3.87 -3.67
CA VAL A 138 -13.68 5.27 -3.65
C VAL A 138 -13.77 5.79 -5.08
N ASP A 139 -14.90 6.42 -5.39
CA ASP A 139 -15.15 7.07 -6.66
C ASP A 139 -14.33 8.37 -6.73
N ARG A 140 -13.44 8.46 -7.73
CA ARG A 140 -12.51 9.60 -7.89
C ARG A 140 -13.22 10.92 -8.22
N LEU A 141 -14.43 10.87 -8.80
CA LEU A 141 -15.17 12.07 -9.21
C LEU A 141 -15.99 12.66 -8.07
N THR A 142 -16.60 11.79 -7.26
CA THR A 142 -17.55 12.16 -6.21
C THR A 142 -16.94 12.09 -4.81
N GLY A 143 -15.81 11.40 -4.64
CA GLY A 143 -15.21 11.10 -3.34
C GLY A 143 -16.02 10.12 -2.49
N MET A 144 -17.11 9.56 -3.04
CA MET A 144 -18.02 8.67 -2.33
C MET A 144 -17.63 7.20 -2.51
N PRO A 145 -18.08 6.28 -1.64
CA PRO A 145 -17.87 4.85 -1.84
C PRO A 145 -18.59 4.38 -3.11
N LYS A 146 -17.89 3.61 -3.95
CA LYS A 146 -18.49 2.93 -5.11
C LYS A 146 -19.52 1.88 -4.68
N TYR A 147 -19.25 1.21 -3.55
CA TYR A 147 -20.09 0.18 -2.95
C TYR A 147 -20.42 0.59 -1.50
N PRO A 148 -21.50 1.36 -1.27
CA PRO A 148 -21.80 1.96 0.03
C PRO A 148 -22.21 0.93 1.10
N ASP A 149 -22.66 -0.25 0.68
CA ASP A 149 -23.01 -1.40 1.52
C ASP A 149 -21.78 -2.23 1.96
N GLN A 150 -20.63 -2.07 1.28
CA GLN A 150 -19.36 -2.68 1.64
C GLN A 150 -18.55 -1.73 2.53
N GLU A 151 -18.83 -1.75 3.83
CA GLU A 151 -18.19 -0.83 4.77
C GLU A 151 -16.76 -1.28 5.17
N PHE A 152 -16.47 -2.58 5.08
CA PHE A 152 -15.18 -3.16 5.40
C PHE A 152 -14.75 -4.14 4.31
N ASP A 153 -13.63 -3.84 3.67
CA ASP A 153 -12.93 -4.77 2.79
C ASP A 153 -11.69 -5.32 3.48
N TYR A 154 -11.34 -6.55 3.14
CA TYR A 154 -10.11 -7.16 3.60
C TYR A 154 -8.90 -6.42 3.00
N LEU A 155 -8.15 -5.68 3.84
CA LEU A 155 -6.97 -4.93 3.39
C LEU A 155 -5.79 -5.88 3.24
N THR A 156 -5.42 -6.56 4.32
CA THR A 156 -4.28 -7.47 4.34
C THR A 156 -4.28 -8.36 5.59
N GLU A 157 -3.54 -9.46 5.53
CA GLU A 157 -3.19 -10.34 6.67
C GLU A 157 -1.78 -10.05 7.13
N PHE A 158 -1.55 -10.25 8.42
CA PHE A 158 -0.26 -10.10 9.06
C PHE A 158 0.15 -11.42 9.66
N TYR A 159 1.37 -11.86 9.34
CA TYR A 159 1.95 -12.99 10.01
C TYR A 159 2.38 -12.58 11.42
N CYS A 160 1.83 -13.26 12.44
CA CYS A 160 2.26 -13.10 13.82
C CYS A 160 2.90 -14.42 14.27
N SER A 161 4.20 -14.40 14.59
CA SER A 161 4.98 -15.60 14.93
C SER A 161 4.68 -16.18 16.33
N GLY A 162 3.41 -16.13 16.76
CA GLY A 162 2.93 -16.48 18.10
C GLY A 162 2.38 -15.30 18.88
N ASP A 163 1.87 -15.59 20.08
CA ASP A 163 1.15 -14.62 20.93
C ASP A 163 2.07 -13.97 22.00
N THR A 164 3.38 -13.84 21.72
CA THR A 164 4.30 -13.17 22.65
C THR A 164 4.13 -11.65 22.60
N PRO A 165 4.38 -10.92 23.71
CA PRO A 165 4.27 -9.46 23.73
C PRO A 165 5.09 -8.77 22.63
N GLU A 166 6.29 -9.26 22.33
CA GLU A 166 7.16 -8.71 21.29
C GLU A 166 6.60 -8.94 19.88
N ALA A 167 6.06 -10.13 19.62
CA ALA A 167 5.45 -10.47 18.34
C ALA A 167 4.19 -9.63 18.10
N ILE A 168 3.36 -9.47 19.14
CA ILE A 168 2.16 -8.63 19.09
C ILE A 168 2.55 -7.17 18.85
N GLN A 169 3.56 -6.65 19.56
CA GLN A 169 4.02 -5.27 19.39
C GLN A 169 4.58 -5.02 17.97
N SER A 170 5.35 -5.97 17.44
CA SER A 170 5.85 -5.90 16.07
C SER A 170 4.69 -5.87 15.06
N THR A 171 3.71 -6.75 15.25
CA THR A 171 2.51 -6.83 14.39
C THR A 171 1.67 -5.57 14.49
N ALA A 172 1.50 -5.00 15.68
CA ALA A 172 0.81 -3.72 15.87
C ALA A 172 1.48 -2.57 15.09
N LYS A 173 2.81 -2.52 15.04
CA LYS A 173 3.55 -1.54 14.22
C LYS A 173 3.30 -1.75 12.73
N MET A 174 3.29 -2.99 12.26
CA MET A 174 2.98 -3.32 10.86
C MET A 174 1.55 -2.93 10.47
N ILE A 175 0.57 -3.26 11.31
CA ILE A 175 -0.83 -2.86 11.12
C ILE A 175 -0.95 -1.33 11.08
N SER A 176 -0.32 -0.64 12.04
CA SER A 176 -0.36 0.83 12.11
C SER A 176 0.24 1.48 10.86
N ARG A 177 1.32 0.90 10.32
CA ARG A 177 1.94 1.34 9.08
C ARG A 177 0.99 1.15 7.89
N ALA A 178 0.38 -0.02 7.75
CA ALA A 178 -0.57 -0.30 6.67
C ALA A 178 -1.80 0.63 6.71
N ILE A 179 -2.30 0.92 7.91
CA ILE A 179 -3.35 1.92 8.13
C ILE A 179 -2.90 3.29 7.61
N ALA A 180 -1.74 3.77 8.05
CA ALA A 180 -1.20 5.08 7.67
C ALA A 180 -0.94 5.22 6.16
N GLU A 181 -0.41 4.18 5.52
CA GLU A 181 -0.21 4.14 4.06
C GLU A 181 -1.55 4.22 3.32
N ASN A 182 -2.54 3.42 3.74
CA ASN A 182 -3.88 3.46 3.14
C ASN A 182 -4.58 4.82 3.32
N GLU A 183 -4.37 5.51 4.46
CA GLU A 183 -4.89 6.88 4.65
C GLU A 183 -4.30 7.89 3.65
N LEU A 184 -3.01 7.76 3.31
CA LEU A 184 -2.38 8.62 2.31
C LEU A 184 -2.98 8.38 0.92
N ASP A 185 -3.19 7.11 0.57
CA ASP A 185 -3.75 6.76 -0.74
C ASP A 185 -5.20 7.19 -0.88
N LEU A 186 -6.02 7.06 0.16
CA LEU A 186 -7.38 7.62 0.16
C LEU A 186 -7.38 9.14 0.11
N ALA A 187 -6.51 9.79 0.89
CA ALA A 187 -6.38 11.25 0.83
C ALA A 187 -5.97 11.72 -0.57
N TYR A 188 -5.23 10.91 -1.33
CA TYR A 188 -4.96 11.18 -2.74
C TYR A 188 -6.20 11.00 -3.62
N VAL A 189 -6.90 9.86 -3.51
CA VAL A 189 -8.10 9.56 -4.31
C VAL A 189 -9.24 10.57 -4.09
N MET A 190 -9.36 11.12 -2.88
CA MET A 190 -10.40 12.09 -2.53
C MET A 190 -10.05 13.54 -2.90
N LYS A 191 -8.83 13.84 -3.36
CA LYS A 191 -8.51 15.21 -3.80
C LYS A 191 -9.26 15.51 -5.10
N PRO A 192 -9.90 16.69 -5.22
CA PRO A 192 -10.43 17.15 -6.51
C PRO A 192 -9.28 17.24 -7.51
N GLN A 193 -9.45 16.63 -8.69
CA GLN A 193 -8.50 16.71 -9.81
C GLN A 193 -8.66 18.02 -10.60
#